data_AF-B6E2Z9-F1
#
_entry.id   AF-B6E2Z9-F1
#
_cell.length_a   1.000
_cell.length_b   1.000
_cell.length_c   1.000
_cell.angle_alpha   90.00
_cell.angle_beta   90.00
_cell.angle_gamma   90.00
#
_symmetry.space_group_name_H-M   'P 1'
#
loop_
_entity.id
_entity.type
_entity.pdbx_description
1 polymer ?
#
loop_
_entity_poly.entity_id
_entity_poly.type
_entity_poly.pdbx_seq_one_letter_code
_entity_poly.pdbx_strand_id
1 'polypeptide(L)' 'LEGVKDDNSKVKLTVSDDLETTLEITKADGKKVSKKTTAKDKSSTEEIFDANGEYVTEKTITRANGT' A
#
# COMPACT_ATOMS: atom_id res chain seq x y z
N LEU A 1 11.35 5.75 -2.56
CA LEU A 1 12.21 4.58 -2.85
C LEU A 1 11.42 3.63 -3.74
N GLU A 2 12.06 2.97 -4.69
CA GLU A 2 11.39 2.09 -5.66
C GLU A 2 12.15 0.77 -5.81
N GLY A 3 11.43 -0.30 -6.17
CA GLY A 3 11.97 -1.63 -6.37
C GLY A 3 11.06 -2.51 -7.22
N VAL A 4 11.56 -3.66 -7.62
CA VAL A 4 10.84 -4.64 -8.45
C VAL A 4 10.98 -6.02 -7.80
N LYS A 5 9.87 -6.75 -7.68
CA LYS A 5 9.83 -8.14 -7.20
C LYS A 5 10.20 -9.13 -8.31
N ASP A 6 10.47 -10.37 -7.95
CA ASP A 6 10.77 -11.45 -8.91
C ASP A 6 9.61 -11.74 -9.89
N ASP A 7 8.37 -11.43 -9.52
CA ASP A 7 7.18 -11.54 -10.39
C ASP A 7 6.97 -10.32 -11.32
N ASN A 8 7.96 -9.42 -11.40
CA ASN A 8 7.94 -8.13 -12.10
C ASN A 8 6.95 -7.09 -11.56
N SER A 9 6.30 -7.34 -10.41
CA SER A 9 5.53 -6.31 -9.73
C SER A 9 6.46 -5.20 -9.23
N LYS A 10 6.02 -3.95 -9.38
CA LYS A 10 6.74 -2.76 -8.91
C LYS A 10 6.30 -2.43 -7.49
N VAL A 11 7.25 -2.03 -6.66
CA VAL A 11 7.06 -1.61 -5.28
C VAL A 11 7.53 -0.18 -5.14
N LYS A 12 6.69 0.68 -4.54
CA LYS A 12 7.02 2.07 -4.26
C LYS A 12 6.78 2.38 -2.79
N LEU A 13 7.84 2.79 -2.10
CA LEU A 13 7.77 3.33 -0.75
C LEU A 13 7.89 4.85 -0.81
N THR A 14 6.86 5.53 -0.30
CA THR A 14 6.84 6.98 -0.09
C THR A 14 6.89 7.24 1.42
N VAL A 15 7.77 8.15 1.83
CA VAL A 15 7.86 8.63 3.22
C VAL A 15 7.62 10.14 3.14
N SER A 16 6.59 10.63 3.82
CA SER A 16 6.28 12.06 3.88
C SER A 16 7.14 12.77 4.93
N ASP A 17 7.13 14.10 4.91
CA ASP A 17 7.89 14.93 5.84
C ASP A 17 7.47 14.75 7.32
N ASP A 18 6.22 14.33 7.56
CA ASP A 18 5.68 14.01 8.88
C ASP A 18 5.93 12.55 9.32
N LEU A 19 6.71 11.81 8.53
CA LEU A 19 7.09 10.41 8.73
C LEU A 19 5.95 9.39 8.60
N GLU A 20 4.83 9.77 7.98
CA GLU A 20 3.89 8.78 7.45
C GLU A 20 4.53 8.00 6.28
N THR A 21 4.21 6.71 6.18
CA THR A 21 4.73 5.85 5.12
C THR A 21 3.59 5.29 4.29
N THR A 22 3.79 5.26 2.97
CA THR A 22 2.90 4.56 2.03
C THR A 22 3.72 3.58 1.20
N LEU A 23 3.35 2.30 1.29
CA LEU A 23 3.89 1.22 0.47
C LEU A 23 2.83 0.81 -0.56
N GLU A 24 3.12 1.05 -1.83
CA GLU A 24 2.25 0.68 -2.95
C GLU A 24 2.88 -0.43 -3.79
N ILE A 25 2.08 -1.42 -4.17
CA ILE A 25 2.47 -2.50 -5.07
C ILE A 25 1.60 -2.40 -6.32
N THR A 26 2.24 -2.38 -7.48
CA THR A 26 1.60 -2.42 -8.79
C THR A 26 2.12 -3.59 -9.61
N LYS A 27 1.28 -4.13 -10.49
CA LYS A 27 1.71 -5.08 -11.53
C LYS A 27 2.69 -4.38 -12.49
N ALA A 28 3.36 -5.16 -13.34
CA ALA A 28 4.25 -4.62 -14.36
C ALA A 28 3.55 -3.60 -15.30
N ASP A 29 2.26 -3.83 -15.59
CA ASP A 29 1.38 -2.98 -16.41
C ASP A 29 0.86 -1.73 -15.66
N GLY A 30 1.24 -1.53 -14.40
CA GLY A 30 0.88 -0.37 -13.58
C GLY A 30 -0.43 -0.51 -12.81
N LYS A 31 -1.17 -1.61 -12.96
CA LYS A 31 -2.40 -1.84 -12.17
C LYS A 31 -2.06 -2.04 -10.69
N LYS A 32 -2.85 -1.43 -9.82
CA LYS A 32 -2.67 -1.56 -8.37
C LYS A 32 -2.99 -2.98 -7.91
N VAL A 33 -2.18 -3.48 -6.98
CA VAL A 33 -2.37 -4.76 -6.30
C VAL A 33 -2.73 -4.51 -4.84
N SER A 34 -1.92 -3.69 -4.16
CA SER A 34 -2.19 -3.30 -2.78
C SER A 34 -1.55 -1.96 -2.44
N LYS A 35 -2.10 -1.33 -1.40
CA LYS A 35 -1.57 -0.12 -0.80
C LYS A 35 -1.67 -0.23 0.72
N LYS A 36 -0.55 0.02 1.41
CA LYS A 36 -0.53 0.15 2.88
C LYS A 36 -0.03 1.53 3.25
N THR A 37 -0.84 2.28 3.99
CA THR A 37 -0.45 3.54 4.60
C THR A 37 -0.33 3.33 6.12
N THR A 38 0.77 3.77 6.71
CA THR A 38 1.03 3.68 8.15
C THR A 38 1.40 5.05 8.68
N ALA A 39 0.58 5.56 9.60
CA ALA A 39 0.74 6.86 10.22
C ALA A 39 1.72 6.81 11.41
N LYS A 40 2.12 7.99 11.89
CA LYS A 40 3.06 8.15 13.01
C LYS A 40 2.57 7.55 14.33
N ASP A 41 1.25 7.52 14.55
CA ASP A 41 0.62 6.90 15.72
C ASP A 41 0.57 5.37 15.63
N LYS A 42 1.17 4.79 14.58
CA LYS A 42 1.21 3.36 14.25
C LYS A 42 -0.14 2.79 13.78
N SER A 43 -1.15 3.62 13.57
CA SER A 43 -2.35 3.18 12.85
C SER A 43 -2.02 2.93 11.38
N SER A 44 -2.78 2.03 10.76
CA SER A 44 -2.59 1.68 9.36
C SER A 44 -3.89 1.44 8.62
N THR A 45 -3.87 1.71 7.33
CA THR A 45 -4.90 1.29 6.37
C THR A 45 -4.25 0.42 5.31
N GLU A 46 -4.79 -0.77 5.11
CA GLU A 46 -4.39 -1.70 4.06
C GLU A 46 -5.55 -1.86 3.07
N GLU A 47 -5.27 -1.64 1.80
CA GLU A 47 -6.21 -1.78 0.69
C GLU A 47 -5.69 -2.83 -0.29
N ILE A 48 -6.56 -3.78 -0.66
CA ILE A 48 -6.32 -4.75 -1.74
C ILE A 48 -7.24 -4.38 -2.90
N PHE A 49 -6.69 -4.39 -4.11
CA PHE A 49 -7.43 -4.02 -5.32
C PHE A 49 -7.86 -5.27 -6.11
N ASP A 50 -8.90 -5.13 -6.91
CA ASP A 50 -9.31 -6.15 -7.86
C ASP A 50 -8.23 -6.44 -8.93
N ALA A 51 -8.49 -7.42 -9.80
CA ALA A 51 -7.55 -7.80 -10.86
C ALA A 51 -7.25 -6.66 -11.86
N ASN A 52 -8.16 -5.69 -12.00
CA ASN A 52 -8.04 -4.54 -12.89
C ASN A 52 -7.33 -3.35 -12.22
N GLY A 53 -7.15 -3.38 -10.90
CA GLY A 53 -6.58 -2.30 -10.12
C GLY A 53 -7.53 -1.10 -9.95
N GLU A 54 -8.84 -1.29 -10.16
CA GLU A 54 -9.83 -0.20 -10.22
C GLU A 54 -10.59 -0.05 -8.90
N TYR A 55 -11.11 -1.16 -8.35
CA TYR A 55 -11.87 -1.14 -7.11
C TYR A 55 -11.09 -1.77 -5.95
N VAL A 56 -11.30 -1.25 -4.75
CA VAL A 56 -10.81 -1.85 -3.51
C VAL A 56 -11.75 -2.99 -3.14
N THR A 57 -11.23 -4.21 -3.14
CA THR A 57 -11.98 -5.42 -2.79
C THR A 57 -11.93 -5.72 -1.29
N GLU A 58 -10.84 -5.32 -0.62
CA GLU A 58 -10.68 -5.45 0.82
C GLU A 58 -10.03 -4.19 1.39
N LYS A 59 -10.55 -3.73 2.53
CA LYS A 59 -9.99 -2.61 3.29
C LYS A 59 -9.94 -2.97 4.76
N THR A 60 -8.73 -3.01 5.29
CA THR A 60 -8.47 -3.27 6.71
C THR A 60 -7.89 -2.01 7.35
N ILE A 61 -8.51 -1.56 8.42
CA ILE A 61 -8.07 -0.40 9.19
C ILE A 61 -7.71 -0.89 10.58
N THR A 62 -6.47 -0.63 10.98
CA THR A 62 -5.98 -0.89 12.33
C THR A 62 -5.72 0.44 12.99
N ARG A 63 -6.47 0.76 14.04
CA ARG A 63 -6.26 1.98 14.83
C ARG A 63 -5.03 1.82 15.72
N ALA A 64 -4.54 2.93 16.29
CA ALA A 64 -3.39 2.91 17.20
C ALA A 64 -3.58 1.99 18.44
N ASN A 65 -4.83 1.74 18.85
CA ASN A 65 -5.19 0.82 19.93
C ASN A 65 -5.37 -0.64 19.47
N GLY A 66 -5.12 -0.95 18.19
CA GLY A 66 -5.18 -2.31 17.63
C GLY A 66 -6.56 -2.79 17.16
N THR A 67 -7.61 -1.97 17.25
CA THR A 67 -8.97 -2.31 16.76
C THR A 67 -9.18 -2.00 15.29
#